data_AF-A0A5K0XI62-F1
#
_entry.id   AF-A0A5K0XI62-F1
#
_cell.length_a   1.000
_cell.length_b   1.000
_cell.length_c   1.000
_cell.angle_alpha   90.00
_cell.angle_beta   90.00
_cell.angle_gamma   90.00
#
_symmetry.space_group_name_H-M   'P 1'
#
loop_
_entity.id
_entity.type
_entity.pdbx_description
1 polymer ?
#
loop_
_entity_poly.entity_id
_entity_poly.type
_entity_poly.pdbx_seq_one_letter_code
_entity_poly.pdbx_strand_id
1 'polypeptide(L)' 'RSQINKFLDGLKNEGSVNTMHVLLVYLQHAPIEQRPLIAVVLLQLDLL' A
#
# COMPACT_ATOMS: atom_id res chain seq x y z
N ARG A 1 -2.55 -17.64 -0.15
CA ARG A 1 -3.45 -16.46 -0.07
C ARG A 1 -2.58 -15.26 0.28
N SER A 2 -2.38 -14.36 -0.69
CA SER A 2 -1.30 -13.37 -0.73
C SER A 2 -1.37 -12.35 0.41
N GLN A 3 -0.22 -12.00 1.00
CA GLN A 3 -0.06 -10.95 2.02
C GLN A 3 -0.70 -9.62 1.60
N ILE A 4 -0.79 -9.39 0.28
CA ILE A 4 -1.45 -8.25 -0.34
C ILE A 4 -2.93 -8.14 0.09
N ASN A 5 -3.65 -9.26 0.18
CA ASN A 5 -5.07 -9.20 0.57
C ASN A 5 -5.23 -8.81 2.04
N LYS A 6 -4.34 -9.26 2.93
CA LYS A 6 -4.36 -8.82 4.34
C LYS A 6 -4.02 -7.35 4.49
N PHE A 7 -3.09 -6.87 3.68
CA PHE A 7 -2.72 -5.47 3.61
C PHE A 7 -3.89 -4.59 3.13
N LEU A 8 -4.52 -4.98 2.02
CA LEU A 8 -5.69 -4.28 1.48
C LEU A 8 -6.89 -4.30 2.45
N ASP A 9 -7.07 -5.40 3.19
CA ASP A 9 -8.14 -5.53 4.18
C ASP A 9 -7.90 -4.66 5.43
N GLY A 10 -6.66 -4.53 5.89
CA GLY A 10 -6.27 -3.58 6.94
C GLY A 10 -6.50 -2.13 6.50
N LEU A 11 -6.14 -1.82 5.26
CA LEU A 11 -6.26 -0.49 4.69
C LEU A 11 -7.72 -0.07 4.45
N LYS A 12 -8.59 -1.03 4.11
CA LYS A 12 -10.04 -0.82 3.99
C LYS A 12 -10.71 -0.59 5.35
N ASN A 13 -10.20 -1.18 6.43
CA ASN A 13 -10.72 -0.98 7.79
C ASN A 13 -10.30 0.36 8.41
N GLU A 14 -9.22 1.00 7.92
CA GLU A 14 -8.80 2.33 8.39
C GLU A 14 -9.66 3.50 7.88
N GLY A 15 -10.66 3.25 7.01
CA GLY A 15 -11.93 3.99 6.86
C GLY A 15 -11.93 5.49 6.51
N SER A 16 -10.82 6.22 6.62
CA SER A 16 -10.76 7.68 6.45
C SER A 16 -9.37 8.22 6.15
N VAL A 17 -8.32 7.43 6.36
CA VAL A 17 -6.95 7.83 5.98
C VAL A 17 -6.78 7.57 4.49
N ASN A 18 -6.48 8.62 3.74
CA ASN A 18 -6.27 8.56 2.29
C ASN A 18 -5.35 7.36 1.96
N THR A 19 -5.85 6.40 1.18
CA THR A 19 -5.16 5.15 0.83
C THR A 19 -3.75 5.40 0.33
N MET A 20 -3.55 6.50 -0.41
CA MET A 20 -2.24 6.99 -0.82
C MET A 20 -1.30 7.27 0.34
N HIS A 21 -1.76 7.94 1.40
CA HIS A 21 -0.95 8.26 2.58
C HIS A 21 -0.49 6.99 3.31
N VAL A 22 -1.39 6.03 3.50
CA VAL A 22 -1.04 4.75 4.15
C VAL A 22 -0.03 3.97 3.30
N LEU A 23 -0.24 3.90 1.98
CA LEU A 23 0.70 3.28 1.05
C LEU A 23 2.06 3.99 1.04
N LEU A 24 2.09 5.32 1.10
CA LEU A 24 3.32 6.13 1.15
C LEU A 24 4.12 5.89 2.42
N VAL A 25 3.44 5.88 3.57
CA VAL A 25 4.07 5.56 4.86
C VAL A 25 4.59 4.13 4.84
N TYR A 26 3.83 3.17 4.31
CA TYR A 26 4.29 1.80 4.14
C TYR A 26 5.48 1.69 3.19
N LEU A 27 5.52 2.44 2.08
CA LEU A 27 6.66 2.46 1.16
C LEU A 27 7.93 2.99 1.84
N GLN A 28 7.78 4.03 2.66
CA GLN A 28 8.89 4.60 3.43
C GLN A 28 9.43 3.62 4.46
N HIS A 29 8.54 2.90 5.16
CA HIS A 29 8.90 1.96 6.21
C HIS A 29 9.21 0.52 5.73
N ALA A 30 8.88 0.17 4.48
CA ALA A 30 9.08 -1.17 3.96
C ALA A 30 10.55 -1.49 3.64
N PRO A 31 10.98 -2.74 3.87
CA PRO A 31 12.28 -3.23 3.41
C PRO A 31 12.37 -3.20 1.87
N ILE A 32 13.58 -3.03 1.36
CA ILE A 32 13.87 -2.84 -0.08
C ILE A 32 13.28 -3.95 -0.97
N GLU A 33 13.15 -5.17 -0.45
CA GLU A 33 12.60 -6.32 -1.16
C GLU A 33 11.08 -6.19 -1.42
N GLN A 34 10.37 -5.45 -0.56
CA GLN A 34 8.92 -5.24 -0.65
C GLN A 34 8.54 -3.86 -1.20
N ARG A 35 9.48 -2.91 -1.21
CA ARG A 35 9.32 -1.60 -1.85
C ARG A 35 8.82 -1.64 -3.29
N PRO A 36 9.35 -2.47 -4.21
CA PRO A 36 8.89 -2.42 -5.60
C PRO A 36 7.42 -2.81 -5.74
N LEU A 37 6.91 -3.75 -4.94
CA LEU A 37 5.49 -4.12 -4.95
C LEU A 37 4.59 -2.96 -4.50
N ILE A 38 4.95 -2.30 -3.40
CA ILE A 38 4.19 -1.16 -2.87
C ILE A 38 4.28 0.03 -3.83
N ALA A 39 5.45 0.27 -4.44
CA ALA A 39 5.64 1.31 -5.45
C ALA A 39 4.75 1.08 -6.67
N VAL A 40 4.64 -0.16 -7.15
CA VAL A 40 3.77 -0.50 -8.28
C VAL A 40 2.30 -0.26 -7.95
N VAL A 41 1.84 -0.62 -6.75
CA VAL A 41 0.46 -0.36 -6.31
C VAL A 41 0.18 1.14 -6.19
N LEU A 42 1.12 1.91 -5.63
CA LEU A 42 1.03 3.38 -5.57
C LEU A 42 0.98 4.00 -6.97
N LEU A 43 1.85 3.55 -7.88
CA LEU A 43 1.94 4.07 -9.24
C LEU A 43 0.67 3.77 -10.04
N GLN A 44 0.07 2.58 -9.86
CA GLN A 44 -1.23 2.25 -10.46
C GLN A 44 -2.37 3.10 -9.89
N LEU A 45 -2.32 3.45 -8.60
CA LEU A 45 -3.32 4.31 -7.97
C LEU A 45 -3.19 5.78 -8.42
N ASP A 46 -1.95 6.24 -8.68
CA ASP A 46 -1.65 7.61 -9.13
C ASP A 46 -2.02 7.84 -10.61
N LEU A 47 -1.99 6.76 -11.41
CA LEU A 47 -2.36 6.77 -12.83
C LEU A 47 -3.87 6.67 -13.09
N LEU A 48 -4.68 6.32 -12.07
CA LEU A 48 -6.12 6.14 -12.17
C LEU A 48 -6.89 7.43 -11.87
#